data_AF-A0A3S8U9F2-F1
#
_entry.id   AF-A0A3S8U9F2-F1
#
_cell.length_a   1.000
_cell.length_b   1.000
_cell.length_c   1.000
_cell.angle_alpha   90.00
_cell.angle_beta   90.00
_cell.angle_gamma   90.00
#
_symmetry.space_group_name_H-M   'P 1'
#
loop_
_entity.id
_entity.type
_entity.pdbx_description
1 polymer ?
#
loop_
_entity_poly.entity_id
_entity_poly.type
_entity_poly.pdbx_seq_one_letter_code
_entity_poly.pdbx_strand_id
1 'polypeptide(L)'
;MSDILPFCQVKLQYLLDLVLDQSLDDNAFRVAAYLALTHADHDTGECHPSFETIGTALGRHAKSVKRALNKPEMARHLTVVRGTNRGNASRYRPTEDALRRATQRRREGDKIVPLSRVKEGQSCPPEGTHLSGKGGQERPPNREKELKPRTTAAAPDLPGKGQSGTAPARSAPPSPLVFVPQGICFARDWNDRLAQEGLATLDRSLPLAVNGPHRGFWVPARSPAPRGSPEWREQVRQLRCLAGKEAGKLEQRHAG
;
A
#
# COMPACT_ATOMS: atom_id res chain seq x y z
N MET A 1 -31.96 -10.77 9.68
CA MET A 1 -30.74 -11.57 9.51
C MET A 1 -29.60 -10.62 9.25
N SER A 2 -28.51 -10.70 10.01
CA SER A 2 -27.37 -9.80 9.80
C SER A 2 -26.77 -9.99 8.41
N ASP A 3 -26.66 -8.90 7.64
CA ASP A 3 -25.99 -8.93 6.34
C ASP A 3 -24.54 -9.38 6.51
N ILE A 4 -24.18 -10.43 5.77
CA ILE A 4 -22.81 -10.95 5.70
C ILE A 4 -21.97 -9.90 4.97
N LEU A 5 -20.87 -9.47 5.58
CA LEU A 5 -19.99 -8.49 4.97
C LEU A 5 -19.20 -9.14 3.82
N PRO A 6 -18.82 -8.36 2.77
CA PRO A 6 -17.94 -8.84 1.71
C PRO A 6 -16.64 -9.44 2.26
N PHE A 7 -16.11 -10.46 1.59
CA PHE A 7 -14.93 -11.20 2.06
C PHE A 7 -13.74 -10.28 2.33
N CYS A 8 -13.48 -9.30 1.49
CA CYS A 8 -12.39 -8.34 1.66
C CYS A 8 -12.47 -7.56 2.98
N GLN A 9 -13.67 -7.31 3.50
CA GLN A 9 -13.86 -6.66 4.79
C GLN A 9 -13.61 -7.61 5.95
N VAL A 10 -13.93 -8.90 5.83
CA VAL A 10 -13.79 -9.86 6.93
C VAL A 10 -12.58 -10.79 6.81
N LYS A 11 -11.73 -10.59 5.78
CA LYS A 11 -10.58 -11.45 5.46
C LYS A 11 -9.64 -11.67 6.65
N LEU A 12 -9.37 -10.64 7.46
CA LEU A 12 -8.52 -10.77 8.65
C LEU A 12 -9.19 -11.60 9.75
N GLN A 13 -10.48 -11.40 9.99
CA GLN A 13 -11.24 -12.19 10.96
C GLN A 13 -11.35 -13.65 10.52
N TYR A 14 -11.56 -13.89 9.23
CA TYR A 14 -11.55 -15.23 8.63
C TYR A 14 -10.19 -15.93 8.82
N LEU A 15 -9.08 -15.24 8.55
CA LEU A 15 -7.73 -15.78 8.78
C LEU A 15 -7.47 -16.07 10.26
N LEU A 16 -7.95 -15.21 11.16
CA LEU A 16 -7.83 -15.45 12.59
C LEU A 16 -8.63 -16.68 13.03
N ASP A 17 -9.81 -16.92 12.46
CA ASP A 17 -10.58 -18.15 12.73
C ASP A 17 -9.82 -19.40 12.26
N LEU A 18 -9.09 -19.33 11.13
CA LEU A 18 -8.20 -20.40 10.70
C LEU A 18 -7.03 -20.63 11.66
N VAL A 19 -6.44 -19.56 12.19
CA VAL A 19 -5.30 -19.64 13.13
C VAL A 19 -5.73 -20.27 14.47
N LEU A 20 -6.92 -19.94 14.95
CA LEU A 20 -7.41 -20.41 16.26
C LEU A 20 -8.01 -21.82 16.21
N ASP A 21 -8.26 -22.37 15.03
CA ASP A 21 -8.84 -23.70 14.88
C ASP A 21 -7.79 -24.81 15.05
N GLN A 22 -7.82 -25.44 16.23
CA GLN A 22 -6.92 -26.54 16.60
C GLN A 22 -7.18 -27.86 15.84
N SER A 23 -8.28 -27.96 15.09
CA SER A 23 -8.58 -29.14 14.26
C SER A 23 -7.77 -29.16 12.95
N LEU A 24 -7.23 -28.00 12.55
CA LEU A 24 -6.39 -27.87 11.36
C LEU A 24 -4.95 -28.25 11.69
N ASP A 25 -4.36 -29.13 10.88
CA ASP A 25 -2.90 -29.29 10.92
C ASP A 25 -2.21 -28.17 10.14
N ASP A 26 -0.90 -28.01 10.36
CA ASP A 26 -0.07 -26.99 9.71
C ASP A 26 -0.26 -26.93 8.19
N ASN A 27 -0.42 -28.09 7.54
CA ASN A 27 -0.54 -28.16 6.10
C ASN A 27 -1.93 -27.72 5.63
N ALA A 28 -2.98 -28.15 6.33
CA ALA A 28 -4.36 -27.72 6.12
C ALA A 28 -4.51 -26.20 6.31
N PHE A 29 -3.96 -25.67 7.41
CA PHE A 29 -3.93 -24.24 7.69
C PHE A 29 -3.21 -23.47 6.57
N ARG A 30 -1.98 -23.87 6.21
CA ARG A 30 -1.19 -23.19 5.17
C ARG A 30 -1.91 -23.17 3.83
N VAL A 31 -2.54 -24.28 3.43
CA VAL A 31 -3.31 -24.36 2.18
C VAL A 31 -4.52 -23.42 2.23
N ALA A 32 -5.32 -23.46 3.30
CA ALA A 32 -6.49 -22.59 3.44
C ALA A 32 -6.11 -21.09 3.47
N ALA A 33 -5.09 -20.74 4.24
CA ALA A 33 -4.57 -19.37 4.32
C ALA A 33 -4.03 -18.89 2.97
N TYR A 34 -3.30 -19.74 2.24
CA TYR A 34 -2.78 -19.40 0.91
C TYR A 34 -3.89 -19.08 -0.09
N LEU A 35 -4.97 -19.88 -0.10
CA LEU A 35 -6.15 -19.64 -0.93
C LEU A 35 -6.79 -18.28 -0.61
N ALA A 36 -7.07 -18.05 0.68
CA ALA A 36 -7.67 -16.81 1.18
C ALA A 36 -6.82 -15.57 0.89
N LEU A 37 -5.49 -15.69 0.96
CA LEU A 37 -4.57 -14.57 0.79
C LEU A 37 -4.36 -14.22 -0.68
N THR A 38 -4.16 -15.23 -1.53
CA THR A 38 -3.60 -15.04 -2.88
C THR A 38 -4.64 -15.06 -3.99
N HIS A 39 -5.66 -15.92 -3.88
CA HIS A 39 -6.56 -16.21 -5.00
C HIS A 39 -8.01 -15.85 -4.73
N ALA A 40 -8.36 -15.54 -3.48
CA ALA A 40 -9.72 -15.25 -3.08
C ALA A 40 -10.23 -13.93 -3.65
N ASP A 41 -11.38 -14.00 -4.31
CA ASP A 41 -12.14 -12.86 -4.80
C ASP A 41 -12.50 -11.88 -3.66
N HIS A 42 -12.62 -10.60 -4.00
CA HIS A 42 -12.82 -9.54 -3.01
C HIS A 42 -14.21 -9.60 -2.36
N ASP A 43 -15.24 -9.98 -3.09
CA ASP A 43 -16.61 -9.95 -2.58
C ASP A 43 -16.97 -11.29 -1.94
N THR A 44 -16.68 -12.38 -2.65
CA THR A 44 -17.13 -13.72 -2.28
C THR A 44 -16.08 -14.57 -1.57
N GLY A 45 -14.81 -14.21 -1.71
CA GLY A 45 -13.68 -15.03 -1.26
C GLY A 45 -13.46 -16.29 -2.10
N GLU A 46 -14.17 -16.43 -3.22
CA GLU A 46 -14.09 -17.59 -4.08
C GLU A 46 -12.79 -17.62 -4.89
N CYS A 47 -12.26 -18.80 -5.16
CA CYS A 47 -11.04 -18.96 -5.94
C CYS A 47 -11.01 -20.26 -6.76
N HIS A 48 -10.19 -20.27 -7.82
CA HIS A 48 -10.10 -21.36 -8.79
C HIS A 48 -8.68 -21.91 -9.10
N PRO A 49 -7.68 -21.87 -8.18
CA PRO A 49 -6.37 -22.42 -8.49
C PRO A 49 -6.40 -23.96 -8.61
N SER A 50 -5.60 -24.51 -9.52
CA SER A 50 -5.43 -25.97 -9.61
C SER A 50 -4.66 -26.50 -8.38
N PHE A 51 -4.79 -27.80 -8.10
CA PHE A 51 -4.01 -28.43 -7.02
C PHE A 51 -2.50 -28.34 -7.28
N GLU A 52 -2.08 -28.33 -8.54
CA GLU A 52 -0.69 -28.14 -8.94
C GLU A 52 -0.22 -26.72 -8.65
N THR A 53 -1.02 -25.70 -8.97
CA THR A 53 -0.68 -24.30 -8.67
C THR A 53 -0.49 -24.08 -7.17
N ILE A 54 -1.39 -24.64 -6.35
CA ILE A 54 -1.28 -24.57 -4.88
C ILE A 54 -0.04 -25.33 -4.40
N GLY A 55 0.17 -26.53 -4.94
CA GLY A 55 1.29 -27.40 -4.60
C GLY A 55 2.63 -26.73 -4.87
N THR A 56 2.83 -26.22 -6.08
CA THR A 56 4.05 -25.51 -6.50
C THR A 56 4.33 -24.30 -5.61
N ALA A 57 3.30 -23.49 -5.30
CA ALA A 57 3.47 -22.32 -4.45
C ALA A 57 3.86 -22.66 -3.00
N LEU A 58 3.38 -23.79 -2.48
CA LEU A 58 3.65 -24.23 -1.10
C LEU A 58 4.79 -25.25 -0.98
N GLY A 59 5.43 -25.63 -2.09
CA GLY A 59 6.44 -26.69 -2.12
C GLY A 59 5.88 -28.06 -1.75
N ARG A 60 4.64 -28.36 -2.14
CA ARG A 60 3.91 -29.60 -1.83
C ARG A 60 3.43 -30.30 -3.09
N HIS A 61 3.31 -31.62 -3.02
CA HIS A 61 2.69 -32.40 -4.09
C HIS A 61 1.17 -32.18 -4.14
N ALA A 62 0.56 -32.17 -5.34
CA ALA A 62 -0.87 -31.95 -5.54
C ALA A 62 -1.76 -32.92 -4.73
N LYS A 63 -1.36 -34.18 -4.58
CA LYS A 63 -2.05 -35.17 -3.73
C LYS A 63 -2.05 -34.78 -2.25
N SER A 64 -0.99 -34.15 -1.76
CA SER A 64 -0.89 -33.65 -0.39
C SER A 64 -1.84 -32.46 -0.18
N VAL A 65 -1.91 -31.54 -1.15
CA VAL A 65 -2.87 -30.42 -1.13
C VAL A 65 -4.31 -30.95 -1.09
N LYS A 66 -4.65 -31.92 -1.96
CA LYS A 66 -5.99 -32.53 -1.98
C LYS A 66 -6.37 -33.14 -0.63
N ARG A 67 -5.42 -33.80 0.06
CA ARG A 67 -5.63 -34.35 1.41
C ARG A 67 -5.77 -33.25 2.45
N ALA A 68 -4.93 -32.22 2.40
CA ALA A 68 -4.92 -31.10 3.33
C ALA A 68 -6.27 -30.35 3.34
N LEU A 69 -6.89 -30.22 2.17
CA LEU A 69 -8.18 -29.55 1.99
C LEU A 69 -9.37 -30.25 2.66
N ASN A 70 -9.26 -31.54 2.98
CA ASN A 70 -10.35 -32.26 3.66
C ASN A 70 -10.61 -31.71 5.06
N LYS A 71 -9.56 -31.29 5.79
CA LYS A 71 -9.69 -30.73 7.14
C LYS A 71 -10.43 -29.39 7.21
N PRO A 72 -10.05 -28.34 6.45
CA PRO A 72 -10.79 -27.08 6.47
C PRO A 72 -12.19 -27.22 5.87
N GLU A 73 -12.42 -28.22 5.00
CA GLU A 73 -13.76 -28.58 4.54
C GLU A 73 -14.62 -29.18 5.67
N MET A 74 -14.08 -30.16 6.41
CA MET A 74 -14.75 -30.76 7.57
C MET A 74 -15.00 -29.76 8.70
N ALA A 75 -14.05 -28.86 8.95
CA ALA A 75 -14.15 -27.78 9.93
C ALA A 75 -15.08 -26.63 9.47
N ARG A 76 -15.70 -26.75 8.29
CA ARG A 76 -16.60 -25.75 7.71
C ARG A 76 -15.97 -24.36 7.60
N HIS A 77 -14.70 -24.28 7.22
CA HIS A 77 -14.06 -23.01 6.84
C HIS A 77 -14.25 -22.68 5.38
N LEU A 78 -14.30 -23.71 4.53
CA LEU A 78 -14.51 -23.57 3.10
C LEU A 78 -15.21 -24.80 2.53
N THR A 79 -15.82 -24.65 1.36
CA THR A 79 -16.33 -25.75 0.54
C THR A 79 -15.38 -25.99 -0.63
N VAL A 80 -15.21 -27.27 -1.02
CA VAL A 80 -14.34 -27.64 -2.14
C VAL A 80 -15.15 -28.36 -3.21
N VAL A 81 -15.46 -27.67 -4.30
CA VAL A 81 -16.00 -28.30 -5.50
C VAL A 81 -14.83 -28.75 -6.35
N ARG A 82 -14.55 -30.06 -6.32
CA ARG A 82 -13.41 -30.67 -7.02
C ARG A 82 -13.75 -30.80 -8.51
N GLY A 83 -12.94 -30.17 -9.36
CA GLY A 83 -13.08 -30.25 -10.81
C GLY A 83 -12.74 -31.64 -11.37
N THR A 84 -13.36 -32.06 -12.47
CA THR A 84 -13.21 -33.39 -13.08
C THR A 84 -12.06 -33.48 -14.10
N ASN A 85 -11.07 -32.59 -14.05
CA ASN A 85 -9.89 -32.53 -14.95
C ASN A 85 -10.22 -32.34 -16.46
N ARG A 86 -11.48 -32.26 -16.87
CA ARG A 86 -11.94 -32.02 -18.26
C ARG A 86 -12.36 -30.56 -18.49
N GLY A 87 -11.50 -29.61 -18.16
CA GLY A 87 -11.77 -28.17 -18.31
C GLY A 87 -12.54 -27.52 -17.16
N ASN A 88 -13.02 -28.30 -16.18
CA ASN A 88 -13.60 -27.76 -14.94
C ASN A 88 -12.51 -27.58 -13.89
N ALA A 89 -12.19 -26.32 -13.56
CA ALA A 89 -11.29 -26.00 -12.46
C ALA A 89 -11.94 -26.35 -11.11
N SER A 90 -11.11 -26.68 -10.12
CA SER A 90 -11.60 -26.82 -8.75
C SER A 90 -11.97 -25.44 -8.20
N ARG A 91 -13.10 -25.34 -7.51
CA ARG A 91 -13.62 -24.11 -6.91
C ARG A 91 -13.58 -24.25 -5.40
N TYR A 92 -13.04 -23.23 -4.74
CA TYR A 92 -13.00 -23.15 -3.28
C TYR A 92 -13.69 -21.87 -2.85
N ARG A 93 -14.57 -21.97 -1.86
CA ARG A 93 -15.34 -20.83 -1.36
C ARG A 93 -15.43 -20.90 0.16
N PRO A 94 -15.19 -19.80 0.90
CA PRO A 94 -15.53 -19.74 2.31
C PRO A 94 -16.99 -20.16 2.54
N THR A 95 -17.23 -20.97 3.57
CA THR A 95 -18.62 -21.33 3.93
C THR A 95 -19.37 -20.09 4.42
N GLU A 96 -20.69 -20.09 4.26
CA GLU A 96 -21.53 -19.04 4.81
C GLU A 96 -21.36 -18.94 6.34
N ASP A 97 -21.26 -20.08 7.02
CA ASP A 97 -20.99 -20.16 8.46
C ASP A 97 -19.69 -19.44 8.84
N ALA A 98 -18.61 -19.65 8.07
CA ALA A 98 -17.33 -18.98 8.33
C ALA A 98 -17.41 -17.48 8.08
N LEU A 99 -18.10 -17.04 7.01
CA LEU A 99 -18.31 -15.61 6.76
C LEU A 99 -19.17 -14.95 7.83
N ARG A 100 -20.17 -15.66 8.37
CA ARG A 100 -20.99 -15.18 9.50
C ARG A 100 -20.15 -15.03 10.76
N ARG A 101 -19.33 -16.02 11.13
CA ARG A 101 -18.40 -15.93 12.27
C ARG A 101 -17.43 -14.76 12.13
N ALA A 102 -16.81 -14.63 10.96
CA ALA A 102 -15.86 -13.55 10.69
C ALA A 102 -16.54 -12.16 10.70
N THR A 103 -17.76 -12.05 10.17
CA THR A 103 -18.58 -10.83 10.23
C THR A 103 -18.91 -10.45 11.67
N GLN A 104 -19.35 -11.43 12.47
CA GLN A 104 -19.69 -11.20 13.87
C GLN A 104 -18.46 -10.73 14.66
N ARG A 105 -17.32 -11.39 14.49
CA ARG A 105 -16.07 -10.98 15.13
C ARG A 105 -15.63 -9.57 14.72
N ARG A 106 -15.82 -9.20 13.45
CA ARG A 106 -15.48 -7.85 12.98
C ARG A 106 -16.36 -6.78 13.64
N ARG A 107 -17.63 -7.11 13.91
CA ARG A 107 -18.58 -6.20 14.59
C ARG A 107 -18.32 -6.10 16.08
N GLU A 108 -17.97 -7.21 16.73
CA GLU A 108 -17.60 -7.24 18.15
C GLU A 108 -16.35 -6.40 18.42
N GLY A 109 -15.43 -6.34 17.45
CA GLY A 109 -14.15 -5.65 17.57
C GLY A 109 -13.24 -6.38 18.56
N ASP A 110 -11.93 -6.13 18.45
CA ASP A 110 -11.03 -6.65 19.47
C ASP A 110 -11.19 -5.84 20.75
N LYS A 111 -11.44 -6.52 21.87
CA LYS A 111 -11.36 -5.96 23.22
C LYS A 111 -9.91 -5.75 23.63
N ILE A 112 -9.13 -5.08 22.78
CA ILE A 112 -7.77 -4.67 23.10
C ILE A 112 -7.91 -3.65 24.22
N VAL A 113 -7.33 -3.94 25.38
CA VAL A 113 -7.14 -2.96 26.44
C VAL A 113 -6.40 -1.79 25.81
N PRO A 114 -7.00 -0.59 25.75
CA PRO A 114 -6.26 0.57 25.29
C PRO A 114 -5.02 0.66 26.16
N LEU A 115 -3.83 0.75 25.55
CA LEU A 115 -2.64 1.11 26.29
C LEU A 115 -2.98 2.43 26.97
N SER A 116 -3.15 2.39 28.29
CA SER A 116 -3.34 3.59 29.08
C SER A 116 -2.13 4.46 28.76
N ARG A 117 -2.36 5.63 28.16
CA ARG A 117 -1.34 6.67 28.13
C ARG A 117 -1.06 6.98 29.60
N VAL A 118 -0.03 6.36 30.16
CA VAL A 118 0.62 6.89 31.36
C VAL A 118 0.90 8.34 31.02
N LYS A 119 0.35 9.25 31.84
CA LYS A 119 0.43 10.70 31.69
C LYS A 119 1.90 11.14 31.59
N GLU A 120 2.40 11.23 30.38
CA GLU A 120 3.48 12.15 30.00
C GLU A 120 3.05 12.82 28.70
N GLY A 121 2.16 13.79 28.90
CA GLY A 121 1.59 14.62 27.86
C GLY A 121 0.84 15.72 28.59
N GLN A 122 1.49 16.87 28.69
CA GLN A 122 0.98 18.09 29.30
C GLN A 122 -0.50 18.27 28.93
N SER A 123 -1.36 18.38 29.94
CA SER A 123 -2.78 18.57 29.73
C SER A 123 -3.01 19.90 29.03
N CYS A 124 -3.44 19.88 27.78
CA CYS A 124 -4.01 21.06 27.15
C CYS A 124 -5.29 21.42 27.94
N PRO A 125 -5.39 22.63 28.53
CA PRO A 125 -6.60 23.05 29.23
C PRO A 125 -7.79 23.14 28.26
N PRO A 126 -9.00 22.77 28.68
CA PRO A 126 -10.21 23.02 27.92
C PRO A 126 -10.77 24.38 28.33
N GLU A 127 -10.23 25.47 27.78
CA GLU A 127 -10.90 26.77 27.85
C GLU A 127 -11.08 27.32 26.44
N GLY A 128 -12.34 27.40 26.03
CA GLY A 128 -12.73 28.07 24.81
C GLY A 128 -12.33 29.54 24.87
N THR A 129 -12.01 30.11 23.71
CA THR A 129 -11.96 31.56 23.57
C THR A 129 -12.86 31.96 22.42
N HIS A 130 -13.89 32.72 22.79
CA HIS A 130 -14.81 33.43 21.92
C HIS A 130 -14.03 34.22 20.85
N LEU A 131 -14.48 34.12 19.60
CA LEU A 131 -14.07 35.05 18.54
C LEU A 131 -14.58 36.45 18.91
N SER A 132 -13.67 37.31 19.38
CA SER A 132 -13.93 38.74 19.54
C SER A 132 -13.20 39.50 18.44
N GLY A 133 -13.97 40.06 17.51
CA GLY A 133 -13.48 40.97 16.49
C GLY A 133 -13.26 42.35 17.08
N LYS A 134 -12.00 42.76 17.27
CA LYS A 134 -11.55 44.16 17.26
C LYS A 134 -10.02 44.23 17.44
N GLY A 135 -9.37 44.82 16.42
CA GLY A 135 -8.26 45.77 16.55
C GLY A 135 -6.98 45.36 17.30
N GLY A 136 -5.98 44.89 16.53
CA GLY A 136 -4.60 45.38 16.44
C GLY A 136 -3.71 45.57 17.69
N GLN A 137 -2.47 45.08 17.61
CA GLN A 137 -1.28 45.89 17.90
C GLN A 137 -0.01 45.39 17.17
N GLU A 138 0.98 46.27 17.17
CA GLU A 138 1.96 46.58 16.13
C GLU A 138 3.01 45.50 15.78
N ARG A 139 3.34 45.43 14.49
CA ARG A 139 4.59 44.83 14.00
C ARG A 139 5.72 45.88 14.05
N PRO A 140 6.91 45.56 14.58
CA PRO A 140 8.11 46.36 14.33
C PRO A 140 8.66 46.11 12.91
N PRO A 141 9.49 47.03 12.38
CA PRO A 141 9.48 47.36 10.96
C PRO A 141 10.51 46.62 10.08
N ASN A 142 10.00 46.21 8.91
CA ASN A 142 10.49 46.44 7.54
C ASN A 142 11.94 46.08 7.13
N ARG A 143 12.08 45.36 6.01
CA ARG A 143 12.46 46.00 4.73
C ARG A 143 12.26 45.10 3.50
N GLU A 144 11.25 45.51 2.71
CA GLU A 144 11.33 45.75 1.25
C GLU A 144 11.47 44.54 0.30
N LYS A 145 10.61 44.30 -0.70
CA LYS A 145 9.63 45.15 -1.39
C LYS A 145 8.46 44.30 -1.91
N GLU A 146 7.26 44.74 -1.57
CA GLU A 146 6.01 44.41 -2.25
C GLU A 146 6.03 44.91 -3.69
N LEU A 147 5.27 44.24 -4.56
CA LEU A 147 4.32 44.88 -5.47
C LEU A 147 3.56 43.77 -6.21
N LYS A 148 2.35 43.48 -5.75
CA LYS A 148 1.27 43.03 -6.64
C LYS A 148 0.64 44.28 -7.24
N PRO A 149 -0.05 44.14 -8.38
CA PRO A 149 -1.49 44.29 -8.24
C PRO A 149 -2.27 43.15 -8.88
N ARG A 150 -3.35 42.76 -8.20
CA ARG A 150 -4.48 42.01 -8.77
C ARG A 150 -5.28 42.95 -9.65
N THR A 151 -5.79 42.46 -10.77
CA THR A 151 -7.10 42.92 -11.26
C THR A 151 -7.88 41.78 -11.91
N THR A 152 -9.08 41.58 -11.35
CA THR A 152 -10.36 41.15 -11.94
C THR A 152 -10.60 39.78 -12.55
N ALA A 153 -11.84 39.36 -12.32
CA ALA A 153 -12.46 38.06 -12.56
C ALA A 153 -12.87 37.82 -14.02
N ALA A 154 -13.00 36.54 -14.38
CA ALA A 154 -14.18 35.87 -14.97
C ALA A 154 -13.74 34.64 -15.79
N ALA A 155 -14.44 33.50 -15.62
CA ALA A 155 -14.47 32.43 -16.62
C ALA A 155 -15.56 32.77 -17.68
N PRO A 156 -15.71 32.08 -18.85
CA PRO A 156 -15.09 30.83 -19.33
C PRO A 156 -14.61 30.86 -20.82
N ASP A 157 -14.26 29.67 -21.33
CA ASP A 157 -14.20 29.21 -22.74
C ASP A 157 -12.90 29.27 -23.59
N LEU A 158 -12.58 28.11 -24.17
CA LEU A 158 -11.62 27.80 -25.27
C LEU A 158 -12.21 28.25 -26.64
N PRO A 159 -11.52 28.17 -27.83
CA PRO A 159 -10.24 27.53 -28.20
C PRO A 159 -9.31 28.36 -29.14
N GLY A 160 -8.11 27.85 -29.48
CA GLY A 160 -7.50 28.13 -30.81
C GLY A 160 -5.97 28.34 -30.90
N LYS A 161 -5.28 27.35 -31.47
CA LYS A 161 -4.05 27.39 -32.31
C LYS A 161 -2.93 28.43 -32.05
N GLY A 162 -1.73 27.90 -31.77
CA GLY A 162 -0.64 27.94 -32.75
C GLY A 162 0.54 28.92 -32.54
N GLN A 163 1.69 28.32 -32.24
CA GLN A 163 3.07 28.65 -32.68
C GLN A 163 3.95 29.66 -31.90
N SER A 164 5.06 29.07 -31.42
CA SER A 164 6.46 29.53 -31.47
C SER A 164 7.01 30.46 -30.39
N GLY A 165 7.95 29.91 -29.60
CA GLY A 165 9.18 30.62 -29.26
C GLY A 165 9.60 30.65 -27.79
N THR A 166 10.61 29.82 -27.46
CA THR A 166 11.74 30.09 -26.54
C THR A 166 11.59 29.94 -25.01
N ALA A 167 12.17 28.81 -24.54
CA ALA A 167 13.06 28.61 -23.38
C ALA A 167 12.53 28.60 -21.92
N PRO A 168 13.14 27.79 -21.02
CA PRO A 168 12.44 27.10 -19.94
C PRO A 168 12.68 27.72 -18.56
N ALA A 169 11.63 27.84 -17.75
CA ALA A 169 11.75 28.14 -16.32
C ALA A 169 10.73 27.29 -15.55
N ARG A 170 11.21 26.22 -14.92
CA ARG A 170 11.43 26.11 -13.46
C ARG A 170 10.22 25.59 -12.70
N SER A 171 10.31 24.28 -12.44
CA SER A 171 10.13 23.72 -11.10
C SER A 171 8.73 23.82 -10.50
N ALA A 172 7.86 22.91 -10.90
CA ALA A 172 6.85 22.38 -9.97
C ALA A 172 7.56 21.94 -8.67
N PRO A 173 6.95 22.14 -7.48
CA PRO A 173 7.55 21.71 -6.23
C PRO A 173 7.89 20.21 -6.30
N PRO A 174 9.06 19.77 -5.83
CA PRO A 174 9.40 18.36 -5.85
C PRO A 174 8.32 17.60 -5.09
N SER A 175 7.72 16.61 -5.76
CA SER A 175 6.77 15.69 -5.13
C SER A 175 7.39 15.18 -3.81
N PRO A 176 6.64 15.14 -2.70
CA PRO A 176 7.20 14.75 -1.42
C PRO A 176 7.76 13.34 -1.54
N LEU A 177 9.06 13.17 -1.25
CA LEU A 177 9.71 11.87 -1.28
C LEU A 177 9.16 10.99 -0.16
N VAL A 178 8.96 9.72 -0.47
CA VAL A 178 8.46 8.70 0.45
C VAL A 178 9.60 7.74 0.79
N PHE A 179 9.78 7.46 2.08
CA PHE A 179 10.75 6.47 2.52
C PHE A 179 10.20 5.05 2.27
N VAL A 180 10.98 4.26 1.55
CA VAL A 180 10.69 2.84 1.26
C VAL A 180 11.76 1.97 1.93
N PRO A 181 11.40 1.19 2.97
CA PRO A 181 12.31 0.23 3.60
C PRO A 181 12.78 -0.85 2.62
N GLN A 182 14.06 -1.22 2.70
CA GLN A 182 14.68 -2.25 1.87
C GLN A 182 14.14 -3.65 2.16
N GLY A 183 13.78 -3.92 3.43
CA GLY A 183 13.33 -5.24 3.89
C GLY A 183 11.89 -5.62 3.56
N ILE A 184 11.15 -4.79 2.81
CA ILE A 184 9.75 -5.05 2.45
C ILE A 184 9.53 -4.98 0.93
N CYS A 185 8.40 -5.49 0.46
CA CYS A 185 8.13 -5.71 -0.97
C CYS A 185 8.28 -4.46 -1.84
N PHE A 186 8.02 -3.27 -1.31
CA PHE A 186 8.08 -2.02 -2.09
C PHE A 186 9.45 -1.77 -2.76
N ALA A 187 10.57 -2.02 -2.07
CA ALA A 187 11.90 -1.85 -2.68
C ALA A 187 12.13 -2.87 -3.81
N ARG A 188 11.62 -4.10 -3.64
CA ARG A 188 11.67 -5.15 -4.68
C ARG A 188 10.81 -4.77 -5.88
N ASP A 189 9.58 -4.28 -5.65
CA ASP A 189 8.67 -3.87 -6.73
C ASP A 189 9.28 -2.73 -7.57
N TRP A 190 9.99 -1.79 -6.93
CA TRP A 190 10.76 -0.76 -7.61
C TRP A 190 11.93 -1.35 -8.41
N ASN A 191 12.72 -2.25 -7.82
CA ASN A 191 13.85 -2.89 -8.50
C ASN A 191 13.39 -3.73 -9.71
N ASP A 192 12.32 -4.50 -9.57
CA ASP A 192 11.74 -5.31 -10.65
C ASP A 192 11.24 -4.42 -11.79
N ARG A 193 10.58 -3.30 -11.46
CA ARG A 193 10.12 -2.34 -12.48
C ARG A 193 11.27 -1.65 -13.19
N LEU A 194 12.29 -1.21 -12.47
CA LEU A 194 13.48 -0.57 -13.04
C LEU A 194 14.22 -1.55 -13.96
N ALA A 195 14.38 -2.81 -13.55
CA ALA A 195 15.01 -3.85 -14.34
C ALA A 195 14.26 -4.13 -15.66
N GLN A 196 12.92 -4.16 -15.64
CA GLN A 196 12.09 -4.33 -16.84
C GLN A 196 12.26 -3.20 -17.86
N GLU A 197 12.68 -2.01 -17.42
CA GLU A 197 12.94 -0.85 -18.28
C GLU A 197 14.45 -0.64 -18.55
N GLY A 198 15.28 -1.64 -18.18
CA GLY A 198 16.74 -1.61 -18.39
C GLY A 198 17.48 -0.58 -17.51
N LEU A 199 16.85 -0.13 -16.43
CA LEU A 199 17.42 0.86 -15.50
C LEU A 199 18.13 0.18 -14.33
N ALA A 200 19.10 0.88 -13.76
CA ALA A 200 19.80 0.43 -12.56
C ALA A 200 18.83 0.32 -11.36
N THR A 201 19.07 -0.66 -10.50
CA THR A 201 18.30 -0.85 -9.26
C THR A 201 18.44 0.34 -8.31
N LEU A 202 17.53 0.45 -7.33
CA LEU A 202 17.59 1.49 -6.30
C LEU A 202 18.91 1.47 -5.54
N ASP A 203 19.42 0.28 -5.20
CA ASP A 203 20.70 0.10 -4.49
C ASP A 203 21.90 0.68 -5.27
N ARG A 204 21.80 0.77 -6.60
CA ARG A 204 22.83 1.34 -7.49
C ARG A 204 22.58 2.81 -7.83
N SER A 205 21.34 3.28 -7.67
CA SER A 205 20.91 4.60 -8.13
C SER A 205 20.75 5.61 -7.00
N LEU A 206 20.51 5.15 -5.78
CA LEU A 206 20.21 5.99 -4.62
C LEU A 206 21.02 5.55 -3.40
N PRO A 207 21.39 6.49 -2.51
CA PRO A 207 22.04 6.15 -1.26
C PRO A 207 21.06 5.44 -0.31
N LEU A 208 21.59 4.46 0.42
CA LEU A 208 20.85 3.81 1.50
C LEU A 208 20.71 4.80 2.67
N ALA A 209 19.47 5.15 3.00
CA ALA A 209 19.12 6.04 4.11
C ALA A 209 18.63 5.23 5.32
N VAL A 210 18.90 5.75 6.53
CA VAL A 210 18.38 5.22 7.78
C VAL A 210 17.22 6.11 8.24
N ASN A 211 16.07 5.50 8.52
CA ASN A 211 14.89 6.19 9.07
C ASN A 211 14.33 5.37 10.23
N GLY A 212 14.58 5.81 11.46
CA GLY A 212 14.30 5.04 12.67
C GLY A 212 15.06 3.70 12.67
N PRO A 213 14.41 2.56 12.95
CA PRO A 213 15.05 1.24 12.96
C PRO A 213 15.24 0.64 11.55
N HIS A 214 14.83 1.33 10.48
CA HIS A 214 14.77 0.79 9.13
C HIS A 214 15.80 1.43 8.19
N ARG A 215 16.36 0.61 7.29
CA ARG A 215 17.22 1.04 6.17
C ARG A 215 16.43 0.99 4.87
N GLY A 216 16.59 1.97 3.99
CA GLY A 216 15.77 2.09 2.79
C GLY A 216 16.14 3.26 1.90
N PHE A 217 15.24 3.59 0.96
CA PHE A 217 15.47 4.61 -0.06
C PHE A 217 14.37 5.67 -0.03
N TRP A 218 14.74 6.91 -0.34
CA TRP A 218 13.79 8.00 -0.56
C TRP A 218 13.41 8.03 -2.03
N VAL A 219 12.16 7.70 -2.33
CA VAL A 219 11.65 7.54 -3.69
C VAL A 219 10.42 8.44 -3.94
N PRO A 220 10.09 8.75 -5.20
CA PRO A 220 8.93 9.61 -5.54
C PRO A 220 7.57 9.12 -5.05
N ALA A 221 7.42 7.81 -4.84
CA ALA A 221 6.18 7.21 -4.40
C ALA A 221 6.43 5.86 -3.71
N ARG A 222 5.45 5.39 -2.95
CA ARG A 222 5.54 4.09 -2.25
C ARG A 222 5.73 2.91 -3.21
N SER A 223 5.11 2.95 -4.38
CA SER A 223 5.16 1.91 -5.41
C SER A 223 5.36 2.53 -6.80
N PRO A 224 5.97 1.80 -7.75
CA PRO A 224 6.09 2.26 -9.12
C PRO A 224 4.72 2.40 -9.79
N ALA A 225 4.54 3.46 -10.58
CA ALA A 225 3.33 3.69 -11.37
C ALA A 225 3.19 2.67 -12.52
N PRO A 226 1.99 2.51 -13.11
CA PRO A 226 1.77 1.62 -14.24
C PRO A 226 2.67 1.93 -15.43
N ARG A 227 3.01 0.89 -16.21
CA ARG A 227 3.90 1.03 -17.36
C ARG A 227 3.30 1.98 -18.41
N GLY A 228 4.15 2.84 -18.98
CA GLY A 228 3.75 3.79 -20.03
C GLY A 228 2.92 4.98 -19.52
N SER A 229 2.57 5.01 -18.23
CA SER A 229 1.85 6.12 -17.63
C SER A 229 2.70 7.41 -17.61
N PRO A 230 2.08 8.60 -17.68
CA PRO A 230 2.79 9.85 -17.48
C PRO A 230 3.41 9.93 -16.06
N GLU A 231 2.77 9.32 -15.06
CA GLU A 231 3.28 9.24 -13.69
C GLU A 231 4.58 8.42 -13.62
N TRP A 232 4.68 7.31 -14.36
CA TRP A 232 5.92 6.51 -14.41
C TRP A 232 7.08 7.32 -15.01
N ARG A 233 6.84 8.06 -16.09
CA ARG A 233 7.86 8.93 -16.70
C ARG A 233 8.33 10.00 -15.73
N GLU A 234 7.40 10.56 -14.96
CA GLU A 234 7.72 11.54 -13.93
C GLU A 234 8.55 10.93 -12.79
N GLN A 235 8.18 9.76 -12.30
CA GLN A 235 8.91 9.04 -11.26
C GLN A 235 10.35 8.73 -11.69
N VAL A 236 10.56 8.23 -12.91
CA VAL A 236 11.90 7.95 -13.44
C VAL A 236 12.72 9.23 -13.59
N ARG A 237 12.11 10.33 -14.05
CA ARG A 237 12.77 11.64 -14.13
C ARG A 237 13.25 12.10 -12.75
N GLN A 238 12.39 11.97 -11.74
CA GLN A 238 12.73 12.34 -10.36
C GLN A 238 13.85 11.47 -9.79
N LEU A 239 13.81 10.14 -10.00
CA LEU A 239 14.88 9.23 -9.57
C LEU A 239 16.23 9.59 -10.20
N ARG A 240 16.27 9.91 -11.49
CA ARG A 240 17.49 10.36 -12.17
C ARG A 240 18.01 11.68 -11.61
N CYS A 241 17.11 12.63 -11.31
CA CYS A 241 17.48 13.88 -10.66
C CYS A 241 18.05 13.67 -9.25
N LEU A 242 17.52 12.70 -8.49
CA LEU A 242 18.04 12.36 -7.16
C LEU A 242 19.41 11.69 -7.24
N ALA A 243 19.58 10.73 -8.15
CA ALA A 243 20.87 10.09 -8.40
C ALA A 243 21.94 11.11 -8.82
N GLY A 244 21.60 12.05 -9.72
CA GLY A 244 22.52 13.09 -10.18
C GLY A 244 22.89 14.14 -9.12
N LYS A 245 21.97 14.49 -8.22
CA LYS A 245 22.24 15.45 -7.13
C LYS A 245 23.21 14.91 -6.07
N GLU A 246 23.20 13.60 -5.84
CA GLU A 246 24.09 12.97 -4.87
C GLU A 246 25.48 12.65 -5.47
N ALA A 247 25.56 12.33 -6.76
CA ALA A 247 26.86 12.22 -7.45
C ALA A 247 27.67 13.53 -7.36
N GLY A 248 27.02 14.68 -7.54
CA GLY A 248 27.67 16.00 -7.41
C GLY A 248 28.09 16.36 -5.98
N LYS A 249 27.44 15.81 -4.94
CA LYS A 249 27.87 16.01 -3.54
C LYS A 249 29.08 15.17 -3.16
N LEU A 250 29.24 13.98 -3.76
CA LEU A 250 30.40 13.13 -3.52
C LEU A 250 31.67 13.72 -4.15
N GLU A 251 31.58 14.27 -5.37
CA GLU A 251 32.72 14.89 -6.05
C GLU A 251 33.23 16.16 -5.33
N GLN A 252 32.34 16.98 -4.75
CA GLN A 252 32.74 18.16 -3.98
C GLN A 252 33.47 17.84 -2.66
N ARG A 253 33.35 16.61 -2.13
CA ARG A 253 34.06 16.18 -0.91
C ARG A 253 35.44 15.61 -1.18
N HIS A 254 35.75 15.26 -2.42
CA HIS A 254 37.04 14.67 -2.82
C HIS A 254 37.97 15.66 -3.52
N ALA A 255 37.54 16.90 -3.75
CA ALA A 255 38.33 17.97 -4.36
C ALA A 255 38.78 19.06 -3.36
N GLY A 256 38.81 18.75 -2.06
CA GLY A 256 39.24 19.64 -0.98
C GLY A 256 40.45 19.11 -0.25
#